data_AF-A0A950D675-F1
#
_entry.id   AF-A0A950D675-F1
#
_cell.length_a   1.000
_cell.length_b   1.000
_cell.length_c   1.000
_cell.angle_alpha   90.00
_cell.angle_beta   90.00
_cell.angle_gamma   90.00
#
_symmetry.space_group_name_H-M   'P 1'
#
loop_
_entity.id
_entity.type
_entity.pdbx_description
1 polymer ?
#
loop_
_entity_poly.entity_id
_entity_poly.type
_entity_poly.pdbx_seq_one_letter_code
_entity_poly.pdbx_strand_id
1 'polypeptide(L)'
;MDNPHDRAPWFQGGDARCDSTPTLVDRPFRLVLLGPPGVGKGTQAELLHEALGACHLSMGDVFRAAQCQSDPSPALKTALDAMRRGELVPDHL
;
A
#
# COMPACT_ATOMS: atom_id res chain seq x y z
N MET A 1 7.85 17.33 -8.98
CA MET A 1 7.97 16.30 -10.02
C MET A 1 7.09 15.18 -9.53
N ASP A 2 5.86 15.13 -10.03
CA ASP A 2 4.84 14.22 -9.51
C ASP A 2 5.14 12.81 -10.05
N ASN A 3 5.45 11.89 -9.14
CA ASN A 3 5.62 10.49 -9.48
C ASN A 3 4.20 9.86 -9.51
N PRO A 4 3.70 9.40 -10.67
CA PRO A 4 2.36 8.81 -10.77
C PRO A 4 2.21 7.49 -9.98
N HIS A 5 3.32 6.95 -9.45
CA HIS A 5 3.33 5.80 -8.56
C HIS A 5 3.46 6.17 -7.08
N ASP A 6 3.55 7.47 -6.74
CA ASP A 6 3.59 7.90 -5.35
C ASP A 6 2.18 7.86 -4.73
N ARG A 7 1.94 6.78 -4.00
CA ARG A 7 0.68 6.51 -3.31
C ARG A 7 0.67 7.05 -1.88
N ALA A 8 1.73 7.71 -1.42
CA ALA A 8 1.80 8.28 -0.08
C ALA A 8 0.61 9.22 0.27
N PRO A 9 0.10 10.05 -0.66
CA PRO A 9 -1.06 10.91 -0.39
C PRO A 9 -2.33 10.13 -0.03
N TRP A 10 -2.53 8.91 -0.56
CA TRP A 10 -3.72 8.10 -0.25
C TRP A 10 -3.80 7.74 1.23
N PHE A 11 -2.64 7.58 1.89
CA PHE A 11 -2.55 7.17 3.29
C PHE A 11 -2.60 8.34 4.26
N GLN A 12 -2.40 9.57 3.79
CA GLN A 12 -2.53 10.78 4.60
C GLN A 12 -3.98 11.29 4.68
N GLY A 13 -4.87 10.78 3.81
CA GLY A 13 -6.26 11.20 3.72
C GLY A 13 -6.44 12.56 3.03
N GLY A 14 -7.66 13.11 3.06
CA GLY A 14 -8.00 14.38 2.41
C GLY A 14 -8.61 14.20 1.00
N ASP A 15 -8.49 15.23 0.15
CA ASP A 15 -8.97 15.21 -1.24
C ASP A 15 -8.08 14.39 -2.19
N ALA A 16 -7.17 13.56 -1.64
CA ALA A 16 -6.31 12.70 -2.41
C ALA A 16 -7.18 11.74 -3.25
N ARG A 17 -7.29 12.04 -4.54
CA ARG A 17 -8.00 11.18 -5.49
C ARG A 17 -7.07 10.05 -5.88
N CYS A 18 -7.63 8.86 -6.01
CA CYS A 18 -6.96 7.80 -6.77
C CYS A 18 -6.76 8.36 -8.19
N ASP A 19 -5.50 8.54 -8.62
CA ASP A 19 -5.16 9.12 -9.94
C ASP A 19 -5.90 8.38 -11.06
N SER A 20 -6.11 7.08 -10.87
CA SER A 20 -7.00 6.24 -11.63
C SER A 20 -8.18 5.84 -10.75
N THR A 21 -9.22 6.69 -10.69
CA THR A 21 -10.49 6.29 -10.06
C THR A 21 -10.95 5.01 -10.75
N PRO A 22 -11.04 3.87 -10.05
CA PRO A 22 -11.39 2.61 -10.70
C PRO A 22 -12.76 2.78 -11.34
N THR A 23 -12.85 2.51 -12.65
CA THR A 23 -14.12 2.49 -13.35
C THR A 23 -15.07 1.61 -12.58
N LEU A 24 -16.28 2.11 -12.29
CA LEU A 24 -17.28 1.35 -11.56
C LEU A 24 -17.67 0.14 -12.40
N VAL A 25 -17.03 -1.00 -12.12
CA VAL A 25 -17.30 -2.27 -12.79
C VAL A 25 -18.34 -3.04 -11.99
N ASP A 26 -19.23 -3.74 -12.70
CA ASP A 26 -20.28 -4.58 -12.12
C ASP A 26 -19.71 -5.62 -11.12
N ARG A 27 -18.44 -6.02 -11.31
CA ARG A 27 -17.70 -6.89 -10.39
C ARG A 27 -16.25 -6.41 -10.19
N PRO A 28 -15.92 -5.80 -9.04
CA PRO A 28 -14.55 -5.37 -8.76
C PRO A 28 -13.65 -6.57 -8.49
N PHE A 29 -12.42 -6.53 -9.03
CA PHE A 29 -11.39 -7.52 -8.72
C PHE A 29 -10.81 -7.27 -7.32
N ARG A 30 -10.80 -8.32 -6.49
CA ARG A 30 -10.15 -8.33 -5.17
C ARG A 30 -9.12 -9.45 -5.16
N LEU A 31 -7.87 -9.07 -5.38
CA LEU A 31 -6.76 -10.01 -5.56
C LEU A 31 -5.78 -9.88 -4.40
N VAL A 32 -5.25 -11.02 -3.94
CA VAL A 32 -4.16 -11.07 -2.95
C VAL A 32 -2.97 -11.76 -3.59
N LEU A 33 -1.86 -11.04 -3.71
CA LEU A 33 -0.62 -11.58 -4.27
C LEU A 33 0.28 -12.08 -3.14
N LEU A 34 0.55 -13.38 -3.13
CA LEU A 34 1.38 -14.05 -2.12
C LEU A 34 2.71 -14.51 -2.75
N GLY A 35 3.77 -14.50 -1.95
CA GLY A 35 5.09 -14.96 -2.37
C GLY A 35 6.23 -14.30 -1.59
N PRO A 36 7.45 -14.87 -1.65
CA PRO A 36 8.58 -14.41 -0.85
C PRO A 36 8.99 -12.96 -1.17
N PRO A 37 9.74 -12.27 -0.28
CA PRO A 37 10.32 -10.97 -0.58
C PRO A 37 11.17 -11.03 -1.86
N GLY A 38 11.10 -10.00 -2.70
CA GLY A 38 11.89 -9.93 -3.94
C GLY A 38 11.36 -10.74 -5.14
N VAL A 39 10.32 -11.57 -5.00
CA VAL A 39 9.77 -12.39 -6.12
C VAL A 39 9.04 -11.59 -7.22
N GLY A 40 8.96 -10.27 -7.09
CA GLY A 40 8.32 -9.41 -8.11
C GLY A 40 6.81 -9.20 -7.96
N LYS A 41 6.23 -9.43 -6.76
CA LYS A 41 4.79 -9.18 -6.50
C LYS A 41 4.36 -7.76 -6.87
N GLY A 42 5.17 -6.76 -6.54
CA GLY A 42 4.87 -5.35 -6.85
C GLY A 42 4.76 -5.12 -8.35
N THR A 43 5.71 -5.65 -9.13
CA THR A 43 5.68 -5.60 -10.60
C THR A 43 4.44 -6.28 -11.16
N GLN A 44 4.07 -7.45 -10.64
CA GLN A 44 2.85 -8.14 -11.07
C GLN A 44 1.57 -7.35 -10.70
N ALA A 45 1.55 -6.70 -9.54
CA ALA A 45 0.42 -5.88 -9.12
C ALA A 45 0.24 -4.64 -10.00
N GLU A 46 1.33 -4.03 -10.48
CA GLU A 46 1.26 -2.91 -11.45
C GLU A 46 0.72 -3.37 -12.81
N LEU A 47 1.16 -4.52 -13.32
CA LEU A 47 0.61 -5.09 -14.55
C LEU A 47 -0.88 -5.43 -14.42
N LEU A 48 -1.31 -5.96 -13.27
CA LEU A 48 -2.72 -6.24 -12.99
C LEU A 48 -3.54 -4.95 -12.84
N HIS A 49 -2.96 -3.89 -12.27
CA HIS A 49 -3.60 -2.58 -12.21
C HIS A 49 -3.91 -2.07 -13.62
N GLU A 50 -2.93 -2.09 -14.52
CA GLU A 50 -3.09 -1.67 -15.91
C GLU A 50 -4.09 -2.53 -16.68
N ALA A 51 -4.03 -3.85 -16.52
CA ALA A 51 -4.86 -4.80 -17.27
C ALA A 51 -6.32 -4.85 -16.78
N LEU A 52 -6.55 -4.69 -15.48
CA LEU A 52 -7.87 -4.91 -14.86
C LEU A 52 -8.52 -3.63 -14.35
N GLY A 53 -7.81 -2.49 -14.35
CA GLY A 53 -8.24 -1.27 -13.67
C GLY A 53 -8.37 -1.42 -12.16
N ALA A 54 -7.75 -2.45 -11.58
CA ALA A 54 -7.85 -2.77 -10.16
C ALA A 54 -6.91 -1.88 -9.34
N CYS A 55 -7.35 -1.38 -8.19
CA CYS A 55 -6.50 -0.58 -7.31
C CYS A 55 -5.38 -1.44 -6.70
N HIS A 56 -4.12 -1.02 -6.87
CA HIS A 56 -2.97 -1.66 -6.23
C HIS A 56 -2.78 -1.11 -4.82
N LEU A 57 -2.94 -1.98 -3.82
CA LEU A 57 -2.67 -1.69 -2.41
C LEU A 57 -1.61 -2.66 -1.88
N SER A 58 -0.56 -2.13 -1.25
CA SER A 58 0.48 -2.95 -0.61
C SER A 58 0.80 -2.46 0.80
N MET A 59 1.04 -3.40 1.73
CA MET A 59 1.49 -3.06 3.09
C MET A 59 2.82 -2.30 3.08
N GLY A 60 3.68 -2.57 2.08
CA GLY A 60 4.93 -1.84 1.92
C GLY A 60 4.73 -0.34 1.63
N ASP A 61 3.73 0.01 0.82
CA ASP A 61 3.37 1.41 0.57
C ASP A 61 2.84 2.08 1.83
N VAL A 62 1.93 1.40 2.55
CA VAL A 62 1.38 1.88 3.83
C VAL A 62 2.51 2.20 4.80
N PHE A 63 3.44 1.26 5.03
CA PHE A 63 4.53 1.47 5.99
C PHE A 63 5.56 2.50 5.53
N ARG A 64 5.82 2.64 4.22
CA ARG A 64 6.69 3.72 3.71
C ARG A 64 6.07 5.09 3.92
N ALA A 65 4.78 5.25 3.59
CA ALA A 65 4.06 6.50 3.81
C ALA A 65 3.98 6.86 5.30
N ALA A 66 3.76 5.86 6.14
CA ALA A 66 3.64 6.03 7.57
C ALA A 66 4.96 6.39 8.28
N GLN A 67 6.12 5.96 7.76
CA GLN A 67 7.43 6.36 8.28
C GLN A 67 7.71 7.86 8.13
N CYS A 68 7.08 8.52 7.15
CA CYS A 68 7.26 9.94 6.90
C CYS A 68 6.33 10.82 7.76
N GLN A 69 5.47 10.24 8.60
CA GLN A 69 4.57 11.00 9.47
C GLN A 69 5.32 11.58 10.68
N SER A 70 5.02 12.84 11.00
CA SER A 70 5.62 13.56 12.14
C SER A 70 5.09 13.09 13.50
N ASP A 71 3.86 12.59 13.56
CA ASP A 71 3.23 12.09 14.79
C ASP A 71 2.57 10.71 14.58
N PRO A 72 3.34 9.62 14.61
CA PRO A 72 2.79 8.28 14.40
C PRO A 72 1.99 7.80 15.63
N SER A 73 0.87 7.13 15.36
CA SER A 73 0.05 6.51 16.41
C SER A 73 0.85 5.45 17.20
N PRO A 74 0.44 5.08 18.43
CA PRO A 74 1.10 4.03 19.20
C PRO A 74 1.19 2.70 18.43
N ALA A 75 0.11 2.30 17.76
CA ALA A 75 0.06 1.10 16.93
C ALA A 75 1.08 1.16 15.77
N LEU A 76 1.17 2.31 15.10
CA LEU A 76 2.14 2.51 14.03
C LEU A 76 3.57 2.47 14.54
N LYS A 77 3.87 3.07 15.70
CA LYS A 77 5.20 2.99 16.34
C LYS A 77 5.58 1.53 16.60
N THR A 78 4.67 0.74 17.19
CA THR A 78 4.92 -0.67 17.47
C THR A 78 5.13 -1.50 16.20
N ALA A 79 4.35 -1.25 15.16
CA ALA A 79 4.52 -1.91 13.86
C ALA A 79 5.88 -1.58 13.23
N LEU A 80 6.27 -0.31 13.20
CA LEU A 80 7.56 0.13 12.64
C LEU A 80 8.74 -0.46 13.42
N ASP A 81 8.65 -0.53 14.74
CA ASP A 81 9.71 -1.12 15.57
C ASP A 81 9.83 -2.64 15.36
N ALA A 82 8.72 -3.37 15.21
CA ALA A 82 8.75 -4.78 14.85
C ALA A 82 9.40 -5.01 13.47
N MET A 83 9.02 -4.19 12.47
CA MET A 83 9.62 -4.25 11.14
C MET A 83 11.13 -3.98 11.15
N ARG A 84 11.60 -2.99 11.92
CA ARG A 84 13.04 -2.68 12.07
C ARG A 84 13.83 -3.85 12.64
N ARG A 85 13.22 -4.67 13.50
CA ARG A 85 13.81 -5.90 14.04
C ARG A 85 13.69 -7.11 13.12
N GLY A 86 12.98 -6.98 11.99
CA GLY A 86 12.66 -8.09 11.09
C GLY A 86 11.64 -9.07 11.67
N GLU A 87 10.86 -8.63 12.66
CA GLU A 87 9.82 -9.42 13.30
C GLU A 87 8.47 -9.24 12.58
N LEU A 88 7.56 -10.18 12.82
CA LEU A 88 6.17 -10.04 12.37
C LEU A 88 5.47 -8.93 13.15
N VAL A 89 4.73 -8.09 12.44
CA VAL A 89 3.83 -7.10 13.05
C VAL A 89 2.64 -7.86 13.66
N PRO A 90 2.32 -7.69 14.97
CA PRO A 90 1.20 -8.37 15.60
C PRO A 90 -0.16 -7.94 15.02
N ASP A 91 -1.09 -8.88 14.89
CA ASP A 91 -2.42 -8.64 14.32
C ASP A 91 -3.35 -7.76 15.17
N HIS A 92 -3.05 -7.61 16.47
CA HIS A 92 -3.93 -6.96 17.47
C HIS A 92 -3.56 -5.51 17.82
N LEU A 93 -2.66 -4.90 17.04
CA LEU A 93 -2.20 -3.52 17.26
C LEU A 93 -3.27 -2.47 17.03
#